data_AF-A0A354TB42-F1
#
_entry.id   AF-A0A354TB42-F1
#
_cell.length_a   1.000
_cell.length_b   1.000
_cell.length_c   1.000
_cell.angle_alpha   90.00
_cell.angle_beta   90.00
_cell.angle_gamma   90.00
#
_symmetry.space_group_name_H-M   'P 1'
#
loop_
_entity.id
_entity.type
_entity.pdbx_description
1 polymer ?
#
loop_
_entity_poly.entity_id
_entity_poly.type
_entity_poly.pdbx_seq_one_letter_code
_entity_poly.pdbx_strand_id
1 'polypeptide(L)'
;TGYFGKWHNGEQFPFTPPGQGFEDFFGFNNGHWNNYFDATLLRGTKPEPTKGYISDVLTDEAMQFITARQKEQFFCFLSFNAPHSPYQVPDKYFDKFKAKGFEANVAAFYGMCENIDDNVGRLLAHLDTLKLAENTIVLFLTDNGGTAGVKTYNAGMRGGKTSVHEGGSRVPLFVRWPAAKWTPHVVKPITSHIDLYPTLLDLCGVKAPSGPKIDGVSLRPLLENENASAWPERVLFTHNPIDETNKYPGAVRTQRHRLVREIKGPAGGSKAKANDTSATPWQLYDMENDPGQKQDIAAKHPELVKELAAKYDAWFADISSDGLQRFPIPVGHPEHNPVELHAPQAYPDAPLHFASGPGFANDWLTGWTDAMAKIVFDLEVVTAGEYHVELTYGAPANAMLRVSLGKQTLEASIPAAEAPEIPLPHRDETGKTRFRNREWARLKLGTLNLKPGPAKLTLEALSLPGAMGMDFKELTLTRR
;
A
#
# COMPACT_ATOMS: atom_id res chain seq x y z
N THR A 1 -12.86 5.48 -16.81
CA THR A 1 -12.51 5.16 -15.39
C THR A 1 -11.31 5.99 -14.98
N GLY A 2 -11.26 6.52 -13.76
CA GLY A 2 -10.16 7.38 -13.29
C GLY A 2 -9.64 6.99 -11.91
N TYR A 3 -8.33 7.00 -11.73
CA TYR A 3 -7.65 6.71 -10.47
C TYR A 3 -6.75 7.87 -10.04
N PHE A 4 -6.94 8.36 -8.83
CA PHE A 4 -6.26 9.55 -8.32
C PHE A 4 -5.60 9.25 -6.98
N GLY A 5 -4.27 9.22 -6.94
CA GLY A 5 -3.49 9.08 -5.71
C GLY A 5 -2.72 7.76 -5.57
N LYS A 6 -2.69 7.22 -4.34
CA LYS A 6 -1.88 6.05 -3.97
C LYS A 6 -2.45 4.78 -4.57
N TRP A 7 -1.66 4.06 -5.35
CA TRP A 7 -2.04 2.75 -5.91
C TRP A 7 -1.61 1.56 -5.04
N HIS A 8 -0.29 1.35 -4.84
CA HIS A 8 0.28 0.31 -3.97
C HIS A 8 -0.06 -1.14 -4.32
N ASN A 9 -0.41 -1.45 -5.57
CA ASN A 9 -0.66 -2.83 -6.05
C ASN A 9 0.26 -3.22 -7.23
N GLY A 10 1.45 -2.62 -7.30
CA GLY A 10 2.45 -2.88 -8.33
C GLY A 10 2.92 -1.60 -9.01
N GLU A 11 4.22 -1.54 -9.32
CA GLU A 11 4.87 -0.34 -9.85
C GLU A 11 5.06 -0.40 -11.37
N GLN A 12 5.15 -1.60 -11.93
CA GLN A 12 5.40 -1.86 -13.34
C GLN A 12 4.13 -2.37 -14.06
N PHE A 13 3.98 -2.07 -15.35
CA PHE A 13 2.85 -2.57 -16.15
C PHE A 13 2.98 -4.09 -16.31
N PRO A 14 1.89 -4.88 -16.24
CA PRO A 14 0.48 -4.48 -16.24
C PRO A 14 -0.10 -4.21 -14.85
N PHE A 15 0.70 -4.22 -13.79
CA PHE A 15 0.20 -4.06 -12.41
C PHE A 15 -0.08 -2.60 -12.01
N THR A 16 0.18 -1.63 -12.88
CA THR A 16 -0.17 -0.21 -12.66
C THR A 16 -1.66 0.04 -12.92
N PRO A 17 -2.24 1.18 -12.47
CA PRO A 17 -3.66 1.48 -12.74
C PRO A 17 -4.05 1.41 -14.22
N PRO A 18 -3.26 1.95 -15.19
CA PRO A 18 -3.55 1.76 -16.61
C PRO A 18 -3.59 0.30 -17.07
N GLY A 19 -2.73 -0.56 -16.52
CA GLY A 19 -2.76 -2.00 -16.81
C GLY A 19 -3.90 -2.76 -16.13
N GLN A 20 -4.56 -2.13 -15.14
CA GLN A 20 -5.70 -2.69 -14.39
C GLN A 20 -7.04 -2.04 -14.78
N GLY A 21 -7.12 -1.40 -15.96
CA GLY A 21 -8.37 -0.91 -16.54
C GLY A 21 -8.76 0.52 -16.18
N PHE A 22 -7.85 1.31 -15.59
CA PHE A 22 -8.06 2.75 -15.40
C PHE A 22 -7.56 3.54 -16.61
N GLU A 23 -8.48 4.22 -17.30
CA GLU A 23 -8.15 5.05 -18.47
C GLU A 23 -7.33 6.28 -18.09
N ASP A 24 -7.69 6.93 -16.98
CA ASP A 24 -6.97 8.06 -16.41
C ASP A 24 -6.30 7.66 -15.10
N PHE A 25 -5.02 8.00 -14.98
CA PHE A 25 -4.28 7.84 -13.73
C PHE A 25 -3.47 9.10 -13.43
N PHE A 26 -3.63 9.63 -12.23
CA PHE A 26 -2.80 10.68 -11.68
C PHE A 26 -2.46 10.39 -10.22
N GLY A 27 -1.20 10.10 -9.89
CA GLY A 27 -0.85 9.69 -8.53
C GLY A 27 0.52 9.06 -8.42
N PHE A 28 0.65 7.98 -7.65
CA PHE A 28 1.91 7.27 -7.51
C PHE A 28 1.68 5.78 -7.21
N ASN A 29 2.61 4.94 -7.66
CA ASN A 29 2.44 3.49 -7.56
C ASN A 29 2.88 2.88 -6.22
N ASN A 30 3.74 3.57 -5.49
CA ASN A 30 4.38 3.07 -4.27
C ASN A 30 3.45 3.09 -3.04
N GLY A 31 3.89 2.46 -1.94
CA GLY A 31 3.11 2.38 -0.70
C GLY A 31 3.01 3.66 0.14
N HIS A 32 3.93 4.60 -0.06
CA HIS A 32 3.86 5.95 0.48
C HIS A 32 4.71 6.90 -0.36
N TRP A 33 4.56 8.19 -0.07
CA TRP A 33 5.33 9.26 -0.67
C TRP A 33 6.05 10.06 0.43
N ASN A 34 7.32 10.42 0.23
CA ASN A 34 8.13 11.05 1.27
C ASN A 34 7.85 12.54 1.46
N ASN A 35 7.29 13.21 0.45
CA ASN A 35 7.05 14.65 0.46
C ASN A 35 5.60 14.94 0.07
N TYR A 36 4.83 15.63 0.90
CA TYR A 36 3.42 15.95 0.66
C TYR A 36 3.22 17.31 -0.01
N PHE A 37 4.28 18.10 -0.21
CA PHE A 37 4.22 19.44 -0.79
C PHE A 37 5.00 19.51 -2.09
N ASP A 38 4.41 20.07 -3.14
CA ASP A 38 5.05 20.26 -4.45
C ASP A 38 5.69 18.96 -4.97
N ALA A 39 4.99 17.85 -4.76
CA ALA A 39 5.48 16.52 -5.06
C ALA A 39 5.46 16.25 -6.56
N THR A 40 6.43 15.48 -7.07
CA THR A 40 6.31 14.90 -8.42
C THR A 40 5.43 13.66 -8.35
N LEU A 41 4.34 13.63 -9.11
CA LEU A 41 3.43 12.48 -9.24
C LEU A 41 3.57 11.88 -10.65
N LEU A 42 2.74 10.89 -10.99
CA LEU A 42 2.68 10.27 -12.31
C LEU A 42 1.36 10.61 -12.99
N ARG A 43 1.40 11.08 -14.24
CA ARG A 43 0.26 11.08 -15.16
C ARG A 43 0.41 9.92 -16.13
N GLY A 44 -0.39 8.87 -15.96
CA GLY A 44 -0.09 7.56 -16.56
C GLY A 44 1.27 7.05 -16.06
N THR A 45 2.27 6.96 -16.93
CA THR A 45 3.64 6.55 -16.58
C THR A 45 4.63 7.72 -16.51
N LYS A 46 4.18 8.96 -16.80
CA LYS A 46 5.08 10.11 -16.92
C LYS A 46 5.15 10.91 -15.62
N PRO A 47 6.36 11.21 -15.10
CA PRO A 47 6.51 12.12 -13.96
C PRO A 47 5.97 13.52 -14.26
N GLU A 48 5.22 14.08 -13.33
CA GLU A 48 4.61 15.41 -13.40
C GLU A 48 4.79 16.15 -12.06
N PRO A 49 5.63 17.20 -12.01
CA PRO A 49 5.75 18.07 -10.84
C PRO A 49 4.43 18.78 -10.53
N THR A 50 4.04 18.81 -9.26
CA THR A 50 2.82 19.47 -8.81
C THR A 50 3.12 20.70 -7.96
N LYS A 51 2.08 21.48 -7.66
CA LYS A 51 2.17 22.61 -6.72
C LYS A 51 1.08 22.49 -5.66
N GLY A 52 1.44 22.64 -4.40
CA GLY A 52 0.55 22.55 -3.25
C GLY A 52 0.63 21.21 -2.52
N TYR A 53 -0.38 20.94 -1.70
CA TYR A 53 -0.44 19.75 -0.86
C TYR A 53 -1.10 18.59 -1.62
N ILE A 54 -0.50 17.38 -1.60
CA ILE A 54 -0.92 16.23 -2.44
C ILE A 54 -2.43 15.98 -2.37
N SER A 55 -3.03 15.93 -1.18
CA SER A 55 -4.48 15.66 -1.05
C SER A 55 -5.33 16.69 -1.79
N ASP A 56 -4.93 17.96 -1.79
CA ASP A 56 -5.66 19.02 -2.47
C ASP A 56 -5.53 18.86 -3.99
N VAL A 57 -4.31 18.59 -4.48
CA VAL A 57 -4.01 18.37 -5.91
C VAL A 57 -4.77 17.15 -6.45
N LEU A 58 -4.77 16.04 -5.71
CA LEU A 58 -5.50 14.83 -6.12
C LEU A 58 -7.01 15.06 -6.18
N THR A 59 -7.55 15.86 -5.26
CA THR A 59 -8.97 16.24 -5.27
C THR A 59 -9.30 17.11 -6.48
N ASP A 60 -8.42 18.06 -6.82
CA ASP A 60 -8.59 18.89 -8.01
C ASP A 60 -8.59 18.07 -9.31
N GLU A 61 -7.67 17.11 -9.43
CA GLU A 61 -7.61 16.21 -10.60
C GLU A 61 -8.85 15.31 -10.70
N ALA A 62 -9.34 14.78 -9.57
CA ALA A 62 -10.57 14.01 -9.53
C ALA A 62 -11.79 14.86 -9.95
N MET A 63 -11.88 16.11 -9.47
CA MET A 63 -12.96 17.03 -9.86
C MET A 63 -12.88 17.42 -11.34
N GLN A 64 -11.68 17.62 -11.89
CA GLN A 64 -11.47 17.87 -13.32
C GLN A 64 -11.91 16.67 -14.16
N PHE A 65 -11.54 15.45 -13.77
CA PHE A 65 -11.99 14.21 -14.41
C PHE A 65 -13.51 14.09 -14.43
N ILE A 66 -14.18 14.34 -13.30
CA ILE A 66 -15.65 14.30 -13.20
C ILE A 66 -16.27 15.37 -14.11
N THR A 67 -15.71 16.58 -14.13
CA THR A 67 -16.21 17.68 -14.98
C THR A 67 -16.13 17.31 -16.46
N ALA A 68 -15.01 16.75 -16.89
CA ALA A 68 -14.79 16.32 -18.27
C ALA A 68 -15.78 15.22 -18.71
N ARG A 69 -16.25 14.40 -17.76
CA ARG A 69 -17.16 13.27 -17.97
C ARG A 69 -18.57 13.50 -17.43
N GLN A 70 -18.98 14.74 -17.19
CA GLN A 70 -20.30 15.05 -16.62
C GLN A 70 -21.50 14.56 -17.46
N LYS A 71 -21.28 14.18 -18.72
CA LYS A 71 -22.30 13.63 -19.63
C LYS A 71 -22.20 12.11 -19.82
N GLU A 72 -21.27 11.46 -19.12
CA GLU A 72 -20.95 10.04 -19.22
C GLU A 72 -21.07 9.38 -17.84
N GLN A 73 -21.17 8.05 -17.82
CA GLN A 73 -20.98 7.29 -16.59
C GLN A 73 -19.49 7.26 -16.26
N PHE A 74 -19.14 7.50 -15.00
CA PHE A 74 -17.76 7.46 -14.54
C PHE A 74 -17.60 6.58 -13.31
N PHE A 75 -16.39 6.05 -13.15
CA PHE A 75 -15.90 5.49 -11.91
C PHE A 75 -14.63 6.26 -11.54
N CYS A 76 -14.64 6.92 -10.40
CA CYS A 76 -13.55 7.74 -9.88
C CYS A 76 -13.08 7.15 -8.55
N PHE A 77 -11.82 6.71 -8.50
CA PHE A 77 -11.19 6.22 -7.28
C PHE A 77 -10.22 7.29 -6.78
N LEU A 78 -10.58 7.99 -5.70
CA LEU A 78 -9.72 8.98 -5.04
C LEU A 78 -9.08 8.36 -3.80
N SER A 79 -7.81 7.96 -3.94
CA SER A 79 -7.02 7.22 -2.95
C SER A 79 -5.98 8.15 -2.30
N PHE A 80 -6.38 8.85 -1.24
CA PHE A 80 -5.44 9.68 -0.50
C PHE A 80 -4.35 8.85 0.17
N ASN A 81 -3.14 9.40 0.19
CA ASN A 81 -2.06 8.90 1.05
C ASN A 81 -2.12 9.48 2.47
N ALA A 82 -2.83 10.58 2.68
CA ALA A 82 -3.14 11.06 4.02
C ALA A 82 -4.13 10.10 4.75
N PRO A 83 -4.05 9.96 6.09
CA PRO A 83 -3.11 10.59 7.03
C PRO A 83 -1.89 9.69 7.32
N HIS A 84 -1.42 8.91 6.33
CA HIS A 84 -0.20 8.12 6.49
C HIS A 84 1.00 9.03 6.77
N SER A 85 2.00 8.51 7.48
CA SER A 85 3.28 9.20 7.67
C SER A 85 4.05 9.33 6.35
N PRO A 86 4.95 10.31 6.19
CA PRO A 86 5.35 11.31 7.16
C PRO A 86 4.25 12.32 7.52
N TYR A 87 4.23 12.78 8.77
CA TYR A 87 3.23 13.72 9.26
C TYR A 87 3.56 15.14 8.81
N GLN A 88 3.16 15.44 7.57
CA GLN A 88 3.33 16.70 6.88
C GLN A 88 1.95 17.25 6.54
N VAL A 89 1.65 18.48 6.92
CA VAL A 89 0.34 19.10 6.70
C VAL A 89 0.47 20.63 6.71
N PRO A 90 -0.38 21.39 5.97
CA PRO A 90 -0.37 22.84 6.01
C PRO A 90 -0.55 23.40 7.43
N ASP A 91 0.09 24.54 7.72
CA ASP A 91 0.13 25.16 9.06
C ASP A 91 -1.27 25.37 9.64
N LYS A 92 -2.24 25.85 8.84
CA LYS A 92 -3.61 26.11 9.28
C LYS A 92 -4.27 24.90 9.96
N TYR A 93 -3.96 23.68 9.53
CA TYR A 93 -4.48 22.46 10.13
C TYR A 93 -3.65 22.04 11.33
N PHE A 94 -2.32 22.08 11.22
CA PHE A 94 -1.41 21.72 12.31
C PHE A 94 -1.60 22.59 13.55
N ASP A 95 -1.60 23.91 13.37
CA ASP A 95 -1.67 24.91 14.44
C ASP A 95 -2.96 24.77 15.25
N LYS A 96 -4.08 24.45 14.58
CA LYS A 96 -5.37 24.20 15.24
C LYS A 96 -5.28 23.08 16.27
N PHE A 97 -4.62 21.97 15.96
CA PHE A 97 -4.47 20.85 16.89
C PHE A 97 -3.32 21.05 17.86
N LYS A 98 -2.25 21.74 17.48
CA LYS A 98 -1.20 22.15 18.44
C LYS A 98 -1.74 23.07 19.52
N ALA A 99 -2.58 24.04 19.16
CA ALA A 99 -3.24 24.93 20.11
C ALA A 99 -4.17 24.20 21.09
N LYS A 100 -4.62 22.98 20.76
CA LYS A 100 -5.38 22.09 21.65
C LYS A 100 -4.50 21.24 22.58
N GLY A 101 -3.18 21.39 22.51
CA GLY A 101 -2.22 20.68 23.37
C GLY A 101 -1.84 19.28 22.87
N PHE A 102 -2.10 18.94 21.60
CA PHE A 102 -1.64 17.67 21.04
C PHE A 102 -0.14 17.70 20.73
N GLU A 103 0.53 16.58 21.00
CA GLU A 103 1.92 16.33 20.55
C GLU A 103 2.04 16.47 19.02
N ALA A 104 3.20 16.90 18.53
CA ALA A 104 3.36 17.34 17.14
C ALA A 104 2.88 16.32 16.08
N ASN A 105 3.29 15.05 16.20
CA ASN A 105 2.85 13.99 15.28
C ASN A 105 1.34 13.72 15.35
N VAL A 106 0.74 13.84 16.53
CA VAL A 106 -0.72 13.65 16.73
C VAL A 106 -1.48 14.87 16.20
N ALA A 107 -0.97 16.08 16.41
CA ALA A 107 -1.54 17.31 15.87
C ALA A 107 -1.51 17.31 14.35
N ALA A 108 -0.39 16.91 13.75
CA ALA A 108 -0.25 16.76 12.31
C ALA A 108 -1.17 15.66 11.76
N PHE A 109 -1.24 14.49 12.41
CA PHE A 109 -2.17 13.41 12.02
C PHE A 109 -3.63 13.88 11.98
N TYR A 110 -4.10 14.56 13.02
CA TYR A 110 -5.47 15.11 13.03
C TYR A 110 -5.65 16.26 12.05
N GLY A 111 -4.62 17.08 11.83
CA GLY A 111 -4.63 18.09 10.78
C GLY A 111 -4.80 17.47 9.39
N MET A 112 -4.13 16.34 9.12
CA MET A 112 -4.28 15.60 7.86
C MET A 112 -5.68 15.00 7.73
N CYS A 113 -6.26 14.48 8.82
CA CYS A 113 -7.67 14.04 8.84
C CYS A 113 -8.63 15.19 8.51
N GLU A 114 -8.42 16.38 9.07
CA GLU A 114 -9.25 17.55 8.78
C GLU A 114 -9.10 18.03 7.33
N ASN A 115 -7.90 17.96 6.75
CA ASN A 115 -7.74 18.23 5.32
C ASN A 115 -8.46 17.19 4.42
N ILE A 116 -8.52 15.91 4.82
CA ILE A 116 -9.34 14.92 4.10
C ILE A 116 -10.81 15.32 4.13
N ASP A 117 -11.32 15.74 5.30
CA ASP A 117 -12.71 16.20 5.47
C ASP A 117 -13.03 17.39 4.56
N ASP A 118 -12.16 18.41 4.53
CA ASP A 118 -12.28 19.56 3.63
C ASP A 118 -12.34 19.13 2.15
N ASN A 119 -11.48 18.18 1.74
CA ASN A 119 -11.43 17.69 0.36
C ASN A 119 -12.65 16.84 -0.02
N VAL A 120 -13.16 16.03 0.91
CA VAL A 120 -14.45 15.33 0.71
C VAL A 120 -15.58 16.35 0.56
N GLY A 121 -15.58 17.40 1.39
CA GLY A 121 -16.55 18.51 1.27
C GLY A 121 -16.48 19.19 -0.09
N ARG A 122 -15.28 19.51 -0.59
CA ARG A 122 -15.06 20.06 -1.94
C ARG A 122 -15.63 19.15 -3.03
N LEU A 123 -15.32 17.85 -2.98
CA LEU A 123 -15.79 16.88 -3.96
C LEU A 123 -17.33 16.78 -3.98
N LEU A 124 -17.96 16.70 -2.81
CA LEU A 124 -19.42 16.64 -2.70
C LEU A 124 -20.09 17.92 -3.23
N ALA A 125 -19.58 19.09 -2.86
CA ALA A 125 -20.07 20.37 -3.37
C ALA A 125 -19.89 20.51 -4.90
N HIS A 126 -18.82 19.93 -5.44
CA HIS A 126 -18.59 19.88 -6.88
C HIS A 126 -19.62 19.00 -7.61
N LEU A 127 -19.95 17.83 -7.05
CA LEU A 127 -21.03 16.99 -7.57
C LEU A 127 -22.39 17.71 -7.52
N ASP A 128 -22.68 18.48 -6.48
CA ASP A 128 -23.90 19.28 -6.38
C ASP A 128 -23.92 20.40 -7.44
N THR A 129 -22.81 21.10 -7.62
CA THR A 129 -22.65 22.16 -8.63
C THR A 129 -22.88 21.64 -10.05
N LEU A 130 -22.33 20.46 -10.36
CA LEU A 130 -22.54 19.78 -11.65
C LEU A 130 -23.91 19.10 -11.76
N LYS A 131 -24.73 19.11 -10.70
CA LYS A 131 -26.02 18.40 -10.61
C LYS A 131 -25.91 16.89 -10.83
N LEU A 132 -24.77 16.31 -10.44
CA LEU A 132 -24.49 14.88 -10.52
C LEU A 132 -24.74 14.14 -9.19
N ALA A 133 -24.85 14.87 -8.08
CA ALA A 133 -24.94 14.29 -6.74
C ALA A 133 -26.12 13.33 -6.53
N GLU A 134 -27.25 13.56 -7.20
CA GLU A 134 -28.45 12.71 -7.08
C GLU A 134 -28.16 11.29 -7.58
N ASN A 135 -27.47 11.16 -8.71
CA ASN A 135 -27.20 9.88 -9.38
C ASN A 135 -25.72 9.46 -9.30
N THR A 136 -25.04 9.82 -8.22
CA THR A 136 -23.67 9.36 -7.94
C THR A 136 -23.67 8.57 -6.63
N ILE A 137 -23.14 7.35 -6.67
CA ILE A 137 -22.85 6.56 -5.47
C ILE A 137 -21.50 7.03 -4.93
N VAL A 138 -21.48 7.55 -3.71
CA VAL A 138 -20.25 7.97 -3.02
C VAL A 138 -19.96 7.00 -1.88
N LEU A 139 -18.75 6.44 -1.89
CA LEU A 139 -18.23 5.57 -0.84
C LEU A 139 -17.03 6.25 -0.18
N PHE A 140 -17.01 6.26 1.15
CA PHE A 140 -15.84 6.68 1.91
C PHE A 140 -15.43 5.55 2.86
N LEU A 141 -14.15 5.19 2.85
CA LEU A 141 -13.57 4.17 3.73
C LEU A 141 -12.09 4.43 3.98
N THR A 142 -11.50 3.74 4.95
CA THR A 142 -10.04 3.71 5.14
C THR A 142 -9.47 2.33 4.79
N ASP A 143 -8.20 2.28 4.39
CA ASP A 143 -7.52 1.05 3.96
C ASP A 143 -7.22 0.08 5.12
N ASN A 144 -6.97 0.62 6.31
CA ASN A 144 -6.68 -0.12 7.54
C ASN A 144 -7.04 0.71 8.78
N GLY A 145 -6.88 0.12 9.97
CA GLY A 145 -6.99 0.79 11.26
C GLY A 145 -5.96 1.91 11.48
N GLY A 146 -6.16 2.71 12.53
CA GLY A 146 -5.42 3.95 12.78
C GLY A 146 -3.92 3.76 13.07
N THR A 147 -3.17 4.87 13.00
CA THR A 147 -1.73 4.94 13.36
C THR A 147 -1.48 5.88 14.55
N ALA A 148 -1.04 7.12 14.32
CA ALA A 148 -0.68 8.07 15.37
C ALA A 148 -1.86 8.45 16.27
N GLY A 149 -3.08 8.50 15.73
CA GLY A 149 -4.29 8.82 16.50
C GLY A 149 -4.77 7.72 17.45
N VAL A 150 -4.27 6.48 17.36
CA VAL A 150 -4.83 5.32 18.09
C VAL A 150 -4.83 5.51 19.61
N LYS A 151 -3.77 6.13 20.17
CA LYS A 151 -3.68 6.40 21.62
C LYS A 151 -4.66 7.45 22.10
N THR A 152 -5.11 8.33 21.21
CA THR A 152 -6.06 9.40 21.51
C THR A 152 -7.49 8.91 21.31
N TYR A 153 -7.78 8.28 20.17
CA TYR A 153 -9.09 7.71 19.88
C TYR A 153 -8.98 6.53 18.90
N ASN A 154 -9.55 5.40 19.32
CA ASN A 154 -9.67 4.18 18.50
C ASN A 154 -11.01 3.46 18.79
N ALA A 155 -12.04 4.22 19.18
CA ALA A 155 -13.35 3.69 19.61
C ALA A 155 -13.30 2.55 20.66
N GLY A 156 -12.27 2.53 21.52
CA GLY A 156 -12.07 1.48 22.52
C GLY A 156 -11.61 0.13 21.96
N MET A 157 -11.30 0.05 20.67
CA MET A 157 -10.83 -1.17 20.02
C MET A 157 -9.37 -1.47 20.37
N ARG A 158 -9.04 -2.76 20.47
CA ARG A 158 -7.66 -3.24 20.65
C ARG A 158 -6.91 -3.25 19.32
N GLY A 159 -5.64 -2.85 19.37
CA GLY A 159 -4.75 -2.82 18.21
C GLY A 159 -4.87 -1.54 17.38
N GLY A 160 -4.05 -1.46 16.34
CA GLY A 160 -3.99 -0.38 15.34
C GLY A 160 -3.51 -0.98 14.02
N LYS A 161 -3.07 -0.14 13.07
CA LYS A 161 -2.44 -0.59 11.82
C LYS A 161 -1.47 -1.77 12.05
N THR A 162 -1.47 -2.76 11.16
CA THR A 162 -0.72 -4.05 11.21
C THR A 162 -1.21 -5.07 12.25
N SER A 163 -2.14 -4.71 13.13
CA SER A 163 -2.74 -5.67 14.06
C SER A 163 -3.84 -6.49 13.40
N VAL A 164 -3.92 -7.79 13.71
CA VAL A 164 -5.08 -8.64 13.39
C VAL A 164 -6.22 -8.55 14.41
N HIS A 165 -6.30 -7.44 15.15
CA HIS A 165 -7.38 -7.13 16.11
C HIS A 165 -8.35 -6.11 15.49
N GLU A 166 -9.53 -5.90 16.07
CA GLU A 166 -10.53 -4.94 15.51
C GLU A 166 -9.92 -3.57 15.20
N GLY A 167 -9.06 -3.03 16.07
CA GLY A 167 -8.45 -1.71 15.85
C GLY A 167 -7.49 -1.64 14.66
N GLY A 168 -7.10 -2.77 14.08
CA GLY A 168 -6.28 -2.84 12.86
C GLY A 168 -7.06 -3.11 11.57
N SER A 169 -8.24 -3.75 11.66
CA SER A 169 -9.02 -4.18 10.48
C SER A 169 -10.43 -3.60 10.39
N ARG A 170 -11.02 -3.14 11.50
CA ARG A 170 -12.36 -2.55 11.52
C ARG A 170 -12.24 -1.06 11.23
N VAL A 171 -12.78 -0.65 10.09
CA VAL A 171 -12.64 0.69 9.53
C VAL A 171 -14.02 1.31 9.26
N PRO A 172 -14.15 2.64 9.20
CA PRO A 172 -15.39 3.28 8.78
C PRO A 172 -15.67 2.95 7.30
N LEU A 173 -16.96 2.78 6.98
CA LEU A 173 -17.49 2.76 5.62
C LEU A 173 -18.78 3.59 5.62
N PHE A 174 -18.82 4.62 4.79
CA PHE A 174 -20.04 5.39 4.51
C PHE A 174 -20.44 5.17 3.06
N VAL A 175 -21.73 4.97 2.80
CA VAL A 175 -22.29 4.82 1.45
C VAL A 175 -23.44 5.81 1.30
N ARG A 176 -23.40 6.63 0.26
CA ARG A 176 -24.41 7.64 -0.06
C ARG A 176 -24.85 7.51 -1.51
N TRP A 177 -26.16 7.38 -1.74
CA TRP A 177 -26.75 7.46 -3.08
C TRP A 177 -28.17 8.07 -3.00
N PRO A 178 -28.34 9.38 -3.24
CA PRO A 178 -29.62 10.06 -3.02
C PRO A 178 -30.78 9.51 -3.86
N ALA A 179 -30.55 9.17 -5.13
CA ALA A 179 -31.59 8.61 -6.01
C ALA A 179 -32.19 7.30 -5.48
N ALA A 180 -31.45 6.56 -4.64
CA ALA A 180 -31.93 5.33 -4.02
C ALA A 180 -32.98 5.57 -2.92
N LYS A 181 -33.06 6.80 -2.39
CA LYS A 181 -34.00 7.22 -1.34
C LYS A 181 -33.97 6.30 -0.11
N TRP A 182 -32.78 5.78 0.22
CA TRP A 182 -32.60 4.96 1.40
C TRP A 182 -32.87 5.76 2.67
N THR A 183 -33.48 5.11 3.66
CA THR A 183 -33.54 5.66 5.01
C THR A 183 -32.14 5.53 5.64
N PRO A 184 -31.51 6.63 6.10
CA PRO A 184 -30.20 6.56 6.74
C PRO A 184 -30.24 5.66 7.97
N HIS A 185 -29.35 4.67 8.03
CA HIS A 185 -29.24 3.74 9.15
C HIS A 185 -27.82 3.17 9.23
N VAL A 186 -27.53 2.46 10.32
CA VAL A 186 -26.26 1.76 10.51
C VAL A 186 -26.44 0.29 10.15
N VAL A 187 -25.62 -0.20 9.22
CA VAL A 187 -25.52 -1.63 8.92
C VAL A 187 -24.80 -2.32 10.08
N LYS A 188 -25.55 -3.12 10.86
CA LYS A 188 -25.04 -3.86 12.04
C LYS A 188 -24.40 -5.22 11.72
N PRO A 189 -24.88 -5.99 10.72
CA PRO A 189 -24.20 -7.23 10.35
C PRO A 189 -22.76 -6.96 9.90
N ILE A 190 -21.85 -7.90 10.18
CA ILE A 190 -20.46 -7.78 9.74
C ILE A 190 -20.36 -7.84 8.20
N THR A 191 -19.52 -6.98 7.66
CA THR A 191 -19.19 -6.87 6.23
C THR A 191 -17.67 -6.78 6.07
N SER A 192 -17.18 -6.84 4.83
CA SER A 192 -15.76 -6.67 4.51
C SER A 192 -15.58 -5.90 3.20
N HIS A 193 -14.39 -5.36 2.99
CA HIS A 193 -14.03 -4.64 1.76
C HIS A 193 -14.23 -5.49 0.48
N ILE A 194 -14.11 -6.81 0.58
CA ILE A 194 -14.39 -7.75 -0.53
C ILE A 194 -15.84 -7.70 -1.01
N ASP A 195 -16.77 -7.21 -0.19
CA ASP A 195 -18.19 -7.05 -0.52
C ASP A 195 -18.43 -5.85 -1.44
N LEU A 196 -17.51 -4.88 -1.51
CA LEU A 196 -17.71 -3.65 -2.28
C LEU A 196 -17.74 -3.91 -3.79
N TYR A 197 -16.90 -4.83 -4.28
CA TYR A 197 -16.86 -5.18 -5.70
C TYR A 197 -18.22 -5.73 -6.20
N PRO A 198 -18.79 -6.81 -5.63
CA PRO A 198 -20.11 -7.29 -6.04
C PRO A 198 -21.24 -6.30 -5.73
N THR A 199 -21.10 -5.46 -4.69
CA THR A 199 -22.08 -4.41 -4.39
C THR A 199 -22.15 -3.37 -5.50
N LEU A 200 -20.99 -2.87 -5.96
CA LEU A 200 -20.94 -1.88 -7.03
C LEU A 200 -21.44 -2.45 -8.36
N LEU A 201 -21.12 -3.70 -8.66
CA LEU A 201 -21.67 -4.39 -9.83
C LEU A 201 -23.20 -4.46 -9.78
N ASP A 202 -23.77 -4.88 -8.66
CA ASP A 202 -25.22 -4.98 -8.45
C ASP A 202 -25.92 -3.62 -8.53
N LEU A 203 -25.44 -2.61 -7.78
CA LEU A 203 -26.02 -1.27 -7.78
C LEU A 203 -25.95 -0.58 -9.14
N CYS A 204 -24.89 -0.82 -9.92
CA CYS A 204 -24.73 -0.27 -11.26
C CYS A 204 -25.38 -1.13 -12.37
N GLY A 205 -25.96 -2.29 -12.04
CA GLY A 205 -26.52 -3.21 -13.03
C GLY A 205 -25.48 -3.81 -13.98
N VAL A 206 -24.22 -3.88 -13.56
CA VAL A 206 -23.10 -4.40 -14.35
C VAL A 206 -22.97 -5.90 -14.08
N LYS A 207 -22.95 -6.71 -15.14
CA LYS A 207 -22.69 -8.14 -15.01
C LYS A 207 -21.25 -8.37 -14.55
N ALA A 208 -21.07 -9.22 -13.54
CA ALA A 208 -19.74 -9.66 -13.13
C ALA A 208 -18.96 -10.24 -14.33
N PRO A 209 -17.70 -9.83 -14.56
CA PRO A 209 -16.88 -10.42 -15.62
C PRO A 209 -16.58 -11.89 -15.32
N SER A 210 -16.24 -12.65 -16.36
CA SER A 210 -15.66 -13.98 -16.17
C SER A 210 -14.33 -13.87 -15.43
N GLY A 211 -14.08 -14.76 -14.47
CA GLY A 211 -12.84 -14.74 -13.69
C GLY A 211 -12.91 -15.66 -12.48
N PRO A 212 -12.00 -15.47 -11.52
CA PRO A 212 -12.04 -16.14 -10.23
C PRO A 212 -13.39 -15.93 -9.54
N LYS A 213 -13.74 -16.87 -8.66
CA LYS A 213 -14.93 -16.74 -7.82
C LYS A 213 -14.82 -15.48 -6.96
N ILE A 214 -15.90 -14.69 -6.91
CA ILE A 214 -15.99 -13.53 -6.01
C ILE A 214 -16.29 -14.03 -4.59
N ASP A 215 -15.45 -13.67 -3.62
CA ASP A 215 -15.63 -14.05 -2.21
C ASP A 215 -16.60 -13.14 -1.45
N GLY A 216 -16.82 -11.92 -1.95
CA GLY A 216 -17.76 -10.97 -1.37
C GLY A 216 -19.22 -11.26 -1.70
N VAL A 217 -20.11 -10.61 -0.96
CA VAL A 217 -21.56 -10.63 -1.19
C VAL A 217 -22.06 -9.18 -1.34
N SER A 218 -22.96 -8.92 -2.28
CA SER A 218 -23.55 -7.59 -2.44
C SER A 218 -24.20 -7.12 -1.14
N LEU A 219 -23.83 -5.92 -0.68
CA LEU A 219 -24.39 -5.25 0.49
C LEU A 219 -25.78 -4.65 0.22
N ARG A 220 -26.27 -4.69 -1.03
CA ARG A 220 -27.53 -4.06 -1.43
C ARG A 220 -28.72 -4.40 -0.52
N PRO A 221 -28.96 -5.66 -0.09
CA PRO A 221 -30.04 -5.95 0.83
C PRO A 221 -29.93 -5.19 2.16
N LEU A 222 -28.71 -5.06 2.69
CA LEU A 222 -28.43 -4.32 3.92
C LEU A 222 -28.58 -2.81 3.72
N LEU A 223 -28.23 -2.28 2.55
CA LEU A 223 -28.35 -0.85 2.24
C LEU A 223 -29.80 -0.42 2.01
N GLU A 224 -30.63 -1.29 1.42
CA GLU A 224 -32.04 -1.01 1.14
C GLU A 224 -32.96 -1.28 2.34
N ASN A 225 -32.57 -2.16 3.27
CA ASN A 225 -33.40 -2.55 4.41
C ASN A 225 -32.58 -2.90 5.66
N GLU A 226 -32.75 -2.12 6.74
CA GLU A 226 -32.10 -2.37 8.04
C GLU A 226 -32.39 -3.78 8.60
N ASN A 227 -33.56 -4.34 8.28
CA ASN A 227 -34.02 -5.64 8.77
C ASN A 227 -33.93 -6.73 7.70
N ALA A 228 -32.98 -6.62 6.76
CA ALA A 228 -32.79 -7.63 5.73
C ALA A 228 -32.52 -9.02 6.35
N SER A 229 -33.55 -9.87 6.32
CA SER A 229 -33.51 -11.23 6.87
C SER A 229 -32.69 -12.21 6.01
N ALA A 230 -32.36 -11.82 4.77
CA ALA A 230 -31.66 -12.64 3.80
C ALA A 230 -30.12 -12.49 3.84
N TRP A 231 -29.56 -11.89 4.89
CA TRP A 231 -28.10 -11.75 5.02
C TRP A 231 -27.44 -13.07 5.49
N PRO A 232 -26.46 -13.62 4.75
CA PRO A 232 -25.84 -14.88 5.13
C PRO A 232 -24.98 -14.73 6.39
N GLU A 233 -24.85 -15.83 7.16
CA GLU A 233 -23.82 -15.89 8.19
C GLU A 233 -22.44 -15.72 7.55
N ARG A 234 -21.64 -14.82 8.13
CA ARG A 234 -20.30 -14.49 7.61
C ARG A 234 -19.22 -15.08 8.50
N VAL A 235 -18.18 -15.59 7.86
CA VAL A 235 -16.88 -15.89 8.47
C VAL A 235 -15.84 -15.11 7.68
N LEU A 236 -15.22 -14.13 8.31
CA LEU A 236 -14.23 -13.25 7.70
C LEU A 236 -12.85 -13.54 8.28
N PHE A 237 -11.82 -13.40 7.45
CA PHE A 237 -10.44 -13.66 7.83
C PHE A 237 -9.63 -12.37 7.82
N THR A 238 -8.72 -12.22 8.77
CA THR A 238 -7.68 -11.18 8.76
C THR A 238 -6.34 -11.87 8.90
N HIS A 239 -5.38 -11.49 8.05
CA HIS A 239 -4.04 -12.05 8.05
C HIS A 239 -3.04 -10.95 7.78
N ASN A 240 -1.93 -10.97 8.51
CA ASN A 240 -0.84 -10.02 8.32
C ASN A 240 0.49 -10.78 8.40
N PRO A 241 0.90 -11.48 7.34
CA PRO A 241 2.16 -12.19 7.32
C PRO A 241 3.31 -11.17 7.32
N ILE A 242 4.37 -11.46 8.09
CA ILE A 242 5.59 -10.64 8.06
C ILE A 242 6.49 -11.02 6.88
N ASP A 243 6.43 -12.29 6.50
CA ASP A 243 7.11 -12.93 5.38
C ASP A 243 6.15 -13.92 4.70
N GLU A 244 6.36 -14.20 3.41
CA GLU A 244 5.54 -15.13 2.60
C GLU A 244 5.42 -16.54 3.19
N THR A 245 6.31 -16.91 4.11
CA THR A 245 6.28 -18.20 4.81
C THR A 245 5.48 -18.19 6.12
N ASN A 246 5.00 -17.04 6.60
CA ASN A 246 4.34 -16.93 7.89
C ASN A 246 2.83 -17.19 7.81
N LYS A 247 2.36 -18.23 8.51
CA LYS A 247 0.92 -18.50 8.68
C LYS A 247 0.21 -17.55 9.64
N TYR A 248 0.94 -16.90 10.54
CA TYR A 248 0.38 -16.00 11.56
C TYR A 248 1.18 -14.70 11.60
N PRO A 249 0.64 -13.60 12.15
CA PRO A 249 -0.68 -13.43 12.78
C PRO A 249 -1.90 -13.68 11.89
N GLY A 250 -2.99 -14.14 12.54
CA GLY A 250 -4.26 -14.43 11.88
C GLY A 250 -5.47 -14.27 12.80
N ALA A 251 -6.63 -13.97 12.21
CA ALA A 251 -7.89 -13.89 12.92
C ALA A 251 -9.08 -14.39 12.08
N VAL A 252 -10.10 -14.88 12.77
CA VAL A 252 -11.40 -15.27 12.23
C VAL A 252 -12.49 -14.45 12.92
N ARG A 253 -13.39 -13.83 12.16
CA ARG A 253 -14.48 -12.99 12.67
C ARG A 253 -15.82 -13.53 12.17
N THR A 254 -16.67 -13.94 13.09
CA THR A 254 -18.11 -14.20 12.84
C THR A 254 -18.93 -12.98 13.22
N GLN A 255 -20.27 -13.03 13.29
CA GLN A 255 -21.04 -11.91 13.83
C GLN A 255 -20.71 -11.65 15.30
N ARG A 256 -20.65 -12.71 16.11
CA ARG A 256 -20.49 -12.61 17.57
C ARG A 256 -19.06 -12.84 18.07
N HIS A 257 -18.22 -13.57 17.36
CA HIS A 257 -16.92 -13.97 17.88
C HIS A 257 -15.76 -13.47 17.04
N ARG A 258 -14.61 -13.26 17.68
CA ARG A 258 -13.31 -13.12 17.02
C ARG A 258 -12.31 -14.08 17.63
N LEU A 259 -11.77 -14.98 16.81
CA LEU A 259 -10.65 -15.85 17.17
C LEU A 259 -9.36 -15.21 16.66
N VAL A 260 -8.32 -15.11 17.49
CA VAL A 260 -7.05 -14.44 17.13
C VAL A 260 -5.86 -15.29 17.55
N ARG A 261 -4.83 -15.32 16.71
CA ARG A 261 -3.52 -15.91 17.00
C ARG A 261 -2.43 -14.98 16.49
N GLU A 262 -1.50 -14.61 17.38
CA GLU A 262 -0.48 -13.60 17.10
C GLU A 262 0.92 -14.21 17.16
N ILE A 263 1.89 -13.57 16.53
CA ILE A 263 3.31 -13.75 16.86
C ILE A 263 3.72 -12.61 17.79
N LYS A 264 4.48 -12.89 18.86
CA LYS A 264 4.86 -11.85 19.81
C LYS A 264 5.83 -10.85 19.15
N GLY A 265 5.47 -9.57 19.18
CA GLY A 265 6.31 -8.47 18.71
C GLY A 265 5.52 -7.15 18.71
N PRO A 266 6.18 -6.00 18.50
CA PRO A 266 5.49 -4.74 18.31
C PRO A 266 4.47 -4.87 17.18
N ALA A 267 3.30 -4.25 17.34
CA ALA A 267 2.26 -4.19 16.30
C ALA A 267 1.86 -5.56 15.71
N GLY A 268 1.68 -6.57 16.57
CA GLY A 268 1.23 -7.90 16.14
C GLY A 268 2.32 -8.71 15.44
N GLY A 269 3.53 -8.76 16.01
CA GLY A 269 4.55 -9.69 15.51
C GLY A 269 5.43 -9.16 14.39
N SER A 270 5.51 -7.84 14.16
CA SER A 270 6.39 -7.18 13.15
C SER A 270 7.89 -7.52 13.20
N LYS A 271 8.33 -8.37 14.14
CA LYS A 271 9.68 -8.91 14.27
C LYS A 271 9.78 -10.41 13.94
N ALA A 272 8.70 -11.04 13.49
CA ALA A 272 8.71 -12.43 13.07
C ALA A 272 9.71 -12.62 11.93
N LYS A 273 10.35 -13.78 11.89
CA LYS A 273 11.26 -14.18 10.82
C LYS A 273 10.55 -15.11 9.85
N ALA A 274 11.15 -15.37 8.69
CA ALA A 274 10.71 -16.45 7.82
C ALA A 274 10.58 -17.76 8.62
N ASN A 275 9.48 -18.48 8.38
CA ASN A 275 9.10 -19.73 9.05
C ASN A 275 8.90 -19.63 10.59
N ASP A 276 8.61 -18.45 11.12
CA ASP A 276 8.36 -18.30 12.56
C ASP A 276 7.09 -19.06 13.01
N THR A 277 7.29 -20.03 13.91
CA THR A 277 6.25 -20.90 14.48
C THR A 277 5.86 -20.52 15.91
N SER A 278 6.40 -19.42 16.45
CA SER A 278 6.24 -18.99 17.85
C SER A 278 4.90 -18.32 18.16
N ALA A 279 3.87 -18.62 17.38
CA ALA A 279 2.55 -18.04 17.55
C ALA A 279 1.93 -18.39 18.92
N THR A 280 1.20 -17.44 19.50
CA THR A 280 0.46 -17.62 20.76
C THR A 280 -0.56 -18.77 20.64
N PRO A 281 -1.08 -19.28 21.77
CA PRO A 281 -2.34 -20.00 21.75
C PRO A 281 -3.45 -19.14 21.12
N TRP A 282 -4.48 -19.79 20.59
CA TRP A 282 -5.68 -19.10 20.14
C TRP A 282 -6.37 -18.39 21.29
N GLN A 283 -6.78 -17.15 21.03
CA GLN A 283 -7.58 -16.33 21.92
C GLN A 283 -8.95 -16.11 21.30
N LEU A 284 -10.02 -16.14 22.11
CA LEU A 284 -11.39 -15.97 21.62
C LEU A 284 -12.05 -14.84 22.37
N TYR A 285 -12.75 -13.96 21.65
CA TYR A 285 -13.46 -12.82 22.22
C TYR A 285 -14.92 -12.80 21.75
N ASP A 286 -15.85 -12.49 22.66
CA ASP A 286 -17.25 -12.17 22.34
C ASP A 286 -17.33 -10.69 21.97
N MET A 287 -17.56 -10.40 20.70
CA MET A 287 -17.52 -9.06 20.11
C MET A 287 -18.80 -8.25 20.34
N GLU A 288 -19.87 -8.88 20.82
CA GLU A 288 -21.10 -8.18 21.22
C GLU A 288 -20.96 -7.66 22.65
N ASN A 289 -20.40 -8.48 23.55
CA ASN A 289 -20.25 -8.15 24.96
C ASN A 289 -18.89 -7.53 25.32
N ASP A 290 -17.86 -7.77 24.51
CA ASP A 290 -16.48 -7.30 24.70
C ASP A 290 -15.86 -6.83 23.38
N PRO A 291 -16.38 -5.74 22.76
CA PRO A 291 -15.83 -5.20 21.52
C PRO A 291 -14.38 -4.68 21.67
N GLY A 292 -13.92 -4.45 22.90
CA GLY A 292 -12.55 -4.06 23.22
C GLY A 292 -11.57 -5.24 23.31
N GLN A 293 -12.04 -6.49 23.25
CA GLN A 293 -11.24 -7.72 23.31
C GLN A 293 -10.34 -7.78 24.57
N LYS A 294 -10.95 -7.53 25.73
CA LYS A 294 -10.32 -7.51 27.05
C LYS A 294 -10.34 -8.88 27.74
N GLN A 295 -11.35 -9.71 27.48
CA GLN A 295 -11.56 -10.99 28.14
C GLN A 295 -11.45 -12.14 27.13
N ASP A 296 -10.36 -12.88 27.24
CA ASP A 296 -10.19 -14.12 26.48
C ASP A 296 -11.07 -15.23 27.07
N ILE A 297 -12.02 -15.72 26.27
CA ILE A 297 -12.96 -16.78 26.63
C ILE A 297 -12.61 -18.14 26.03
N ALA A 298 -11.45 -18.29 25.37
CA ALA A 298 -11.07 -19.52 24.67
C ALA A 298 -11.15 -20.77 25.54
N ALA A 299 -10.65 -20.70 26.78
CA ALA A 299 -10.65 -21.82 27.72
C ALA A 299 -12.06 -22.31 28.10
N LYS A 300 -13.09 -21.44 27.99
CA LYS A 300 -14.49 -21.78 28.27
C LYS A 300 -15.23 -22.32 27.04
N HIS A 301 -14.67 -22.15 25.84
CA HIS A 301 -15.30 -22.52 24.56
C HIS A 301 -14.34 -23.32 23.64
N PRO A 302 -13.77 -24.45 24.10
CA PRO A 302 -12.74 -25.18 23.34
C PRO A 302 -13.24 -25.71 21.98
N GLU A 303 -14.49 -26.16 21.89
CA GLU A 303 -15.06 -26.67 20.62
C GLU A 303 -15.22 -25.54 19.58
N LEU A 304 -15.64 -24.35 20.01
CA LEU A 304 -15.75 -23.19 19.13
C LEU A 304 -14.38 -22.72 18.65
N VAL A 305 -13.37 -22.74 19.53
CA VAL A 305 -11.98 -22.47 19.16
C VAL A 305 -11.52 -23.45 18.08
N LYS A 306 -11.77 -24.74 18.27
CA LYS A 306 -11.41 -25.79 17.30
C LYS A 306 -12.10 -25.59 15.96
N GLU A 307 -13.40 -25.28 15.96
CA GLU A 307 -14.17 -25.03 14.75
C GLU A 307 -13.62 -23.83 13.96
N LEU A 308 -13.47 -22.68 14.62
CA LEU A 308 -12.99 -21.46 13.98
C LEU A 308 -11.53 -21.58 13.52
N ALA A 309 -10.68 -22.26 14.29
CA ALA A 309 -9.31 -22.56 13.88
C ALA A 309 -9.27 -23.42 12.61
N ALA A 310 -10.13 -24.44 12.51
CA ALA A 310 -10.21 -25.27 11.30
C ALA A 310 -10.65 -24.47 10.08
N LYS A 311 -11.56 -23.50 10.24
CA LYS A 311 -11.95 -22.56 9.16
C LYS A 311 -10.77 -21.69 8.73
N TYR A 312 -9.98 -21.17 9.68
CA TYR A 312 -8.77 -20.40 9.35
C TYR A 312 -7.76 -21.25 8.56
N ASP A 313 -7.53 -22.49 9.01
CA ASP A 313 -6.57 -23.39 8.39
C ASP A 313 -6.98 -23.77 6.96
N ALA A 314 -8.27 -24.03 6.75
CA ALA A 314 -8.81 -24.29 5.41
C ALA A 314 -8.67 -23.06 4.50
N TRP A 315 -9.01 -21.87 4.99
CA TRP A 315 -8.83 -20.62 4.24
C TRP A 315 -7.37 -20.35 3.90
N PHE A 316 -6.46 -20.52 4.86
CA PHE A 316 -5.03 -20.31 4.63
C PHE A 316 -4.47 -21.29 3.60
N ALA A 317 -4.88 -22.57 3.66
CA ALA A 317 -4.47 -23.58 2.69
C ALA A 317 -4.97 -23.25 1.27
N ASP A 318 -6.17 -22.69 1.15
CA ASP A 318 -6.73 -22.22 -0.13
C ASP A 318 -5.91 -21.08 -0.71
N ILE A 319 -5.73 -19.98 0.04
CA ILE A 319 -5.04 -18.77 -0.46
C ILE A 319 -3.53 -18.97 -0.70
N SER A 320 -2.93 -20.01 -0.12
CA SER A 320 -1.51 -20.32 -0.27
C SER A 320 -1.23 -21.50 -1.21
N SER A 321 -2.27 -22.05 -1.86
CA SER A 321 -2.16 -23.24 -2.71
C SER A 321 -1.18 -23.08 -3.88
N ASP A 322 -1.10 -21.88 -4.46
CA ASP A 322 -0.18 -21.52 -5.55
C ASP A 322 1.13 -20.86 -5.06
N GLY A 323 1.31 -20.80 -3.74
CA GLY A 323 2.41 -20.10 -3.07
C GLY A 323 2.14 -18.60 -2.85
N LEU A 324 2.93 -18.01 -1.96
CA LEU A 324 2.84 -16.59 -1.58
C LEU A 324 4.04 -15.78 -2.08
N GLN A 325 4.83 -16.34 -3.00
CA GLN A 325 6.04 -15.71 -3.52
C GLN A 325 5.77 -14.40 -4.27
N ARG A 326 6.73 -13.49 -4.21
CA ARG A 326 6.71 -12.26 -5.03
C ARG A 326 6.71 -12.59 -6.52
N PHE A 327 5.95 -11.81 -7.30
CA PHE A 327 6.01 -11.89 -8.76
C PHE A 327 7.32 -11.29 -9.29
N PRO A 328 7.94 -11.90 -10.32
CA PRO A 328 9.04 -11.29 -11.05
C PRO A 328 8.61 -9.94 -11.67
N ILE A 329 9.56 -9.01 -11.80
CA ILE A 329 9.29 -7.67 -12.33
C ILE A 329 9.12 -7.77 -13.85
N PRO A 330 7.96 -7.37 -14.40
CA PRO A 330 7.75 -7.41 -15.84
C PRO A 330 8.57 -6.33 -16.54
N VAL A 331 9.29 -6.70 -17.61
CA VAL A 331 10.15 -5.80 -18.38
C VAL A 331 9.82 -5.89 -19.87
N GLY A 332 9.67 -4.75 -20.54
CA GLY A 332 9.50 -4.69 -22.00
C GLY A 332 8.08 -4.50 -22.50
N HIS A 333 7.13 -4.15 -21.63
CA HIS A 333 5.82 -3.66 -22.08
C HIS A 333 5.95 -2.29 -22.77
N PRO A 334 5.34 -2.09 -23.95
CA PRO A 334 5.41 -0.80 -24.65
C PRO A 334 4.75 0.35 -23.87
N GLU A 335 3.77 0.04 -23.00
CA GLU A 335 3.06 1.00 -22.17
C GLU A 335 3.93 1.58 -21.05
N HIS A 336 5.00 0.88 -20.68
CA HIS A 336 5.89 1.26 -19.60
C HIS A 336 7.36 1.05 -20.02
N ASN A 337 7.90 2.10 -20.63
CA ASN A 337 9.30 2.19 -21.02
C ASN A 337 9.78 3.63 -20.74
N PRO A 338 10.78 3.87 -19.89
CA PRO A 338 11.63 2.88 -19.21
C PRO A 338 10.93 2.06 -18.12
N VAL A 339 11.60 1.02 -17.61
CA VAL A 339 11.18 0.26 -16.41
C VAL A 339 12.22 0.45 -15.31
N GLU A 340 11.79 0.97 -14.16
CA GLU A 340 12.61 1.12 -12.97
C GLU A 340 12.58 -0.14 -12.09
N LEU A 341 13.75 -0.56 -11.62
CA LEU A 341 13.98 -1.64 -10.67
C LEU A 341 14.44 -1.02 -9.35
N HIS A 342 13.49 -0.71 -8.46
CA HIS A 342 13.80 -0.02 -7.21
C HIS A 342 14.37 -0.99 -6.16
N ALA A 343 15.27 -0.48 -5.31
CA ALA A 343 15.91 -1.27 -4.24
C ALA A 343 14.95 -2.13 -3.39
N PRO A 344 13.76 -1.68 -2.95
CA PRO A 344 12.79 -2.52 -2.21
C PRO A 344 12.35 -3.81 -2.93
N GLN A 345 12.45 -3.85 -4.26
CA GLN A 345 12.07 -4.99 -5.08
C GLN A 345 13.21 -6.01 -5.25
N ALA A 346 14.41 -5.69 -4.76
CA ALA A 346 15.58 -6.53 -4.89
C ALA A 346 15.69 -7.58 -3.78
N TYR A 347 16.47 -8.64 -4.06
CA TYR A 347 16.99 -9.59 -3.08
C TYR A 347 18.46 -9.26 -2.81
N PRO A 348 18.78 -8.64 -1.65
CA PRO A 348 20.15 -8.35 -1.26
C PRO A 348 20.81 -9.52 -0.51
N ASP A 349 22.08 -9.81 -0.82
CA ASP A 349 22.92 -10.63 0.04
C ASP A 349 23.40 -9.86 1.27
N ALA A 350 23.59 -10.53 2.41
CA ALA A 350 24.31 -9.93 3.53
C ALA A 350 25.75 -9.56 3.09
N PRO A 351 26.33 -8.42 3.56
CA PRO A 351 25.84 -7.54 4.62
C PRO A 351 24.97 -6.37 4.13
N LEU A 352 24.52 -6.36 2.87
CA LEU A 352 23.61 -5.34 2.37
C LEU A 352 22.31 -5.34 3.15
N HIS A 353 21.79 -4.14 3.42
CA HIS A 353 20.53 -3.96 4.11
C HIS A 353 19.90 -2.63 3.70
N PHE A 354 18.60 -2.51 3.94
CA PHE A 354 17.89 -1.28 3.66
C PHE A 354 18.24 -0.18 4.67
N ALA A 355 18.46 1.03 4.17
CA ALA A 355 18.96 2.13 4.99
C ALA A 355 17.97 2.62 6.06
N SER A 356 16.66 2.41 5.85
CA SER A 356 15.61 3.00 6.69
C SER A 356 14.70 1.96 7.37
N GLY A 357 15.11 0.68 7.38
CA GLY A 357 14.44 -0.40 8.11
C GLY A 357 14.21 -1.64 7.24
N PRO A 358 12.95 -2.07 7.01
CA PRO A 358 12.66 -3.32 6.30
C PRO A 358 12.56 -3.17 4.76
N GLY A 359 12.98 -2.04 4.19
CA GLY A 359 12.91 -1.81 2.74
C GLY A 359 11.52 -1.43 2.24
N PHE A 360 10.90 -0.43 2.88
CA PHE A 360 9.64 0.12 2.39
C PHE A 360 9.83 1.02 1.16
N ALA A 361 8.73 1.55 0.61
CA ALA A 361 8.77 2.46 -0.52
C ALA A 361 9.82 3.57 -0.35
N ASN A 362 10.52 3.87 -1.45
CA ASN A 362 11.56 4.91 -1.51
C ASN A 362 12.85 4.62 -0.70
N ASP A 363 13.00 3.47 -0.05
CA ASP A 363 14.28 3.09 0.58
C ASP A 363 15.37 2.80 -0.47
N TRP A 364 16.58 2.56 0.03
CA TRP A 364 17.76 2.18 -0.77
C TRP A 364 18.58 1.12 -0.02
N LEU A 365 19.40 0.37 -0.75
CA LEU A 365 20.32 -0.60 -0.18
C LEU A 365 21.64 0.08 0.16
N THR A 366 22.16 -0.20 1.34
CA THR A 366 23.44 0.33 1.86
C THR A 366 24.23 -0.79 2.54
N GLY A 367 25.39 -0.47 3.12
CA GLY A 367 26.22 -1.43 3.84
C GLY A 367 26.98 -2.38 2.93
N TRP A 368 27.29 -1.96 1.70
CA TRP A 368 28.05 -2.77 0.74
C TRP A 368 29.53 -2.86 1.13
N THR A 369 29.86 -3.73 2.08
CA THR A 369 31.22 -3.89 2.61
C THR A 369 31.90 -5.19 2.16
N ASP A 370 31.15 -6.09 1.51
CA ASP A 370 31.65 -7.34 0.94
C ASP A 370 31.50 -7.31 -0.59
N ALA A 371 32.60 -7.52 -1.32
CA ALA A 371 32.61 -7.55 -2.79
C ALA A 371 31.92 -8.81 -3.35
N MET A 372 31.74 -9.84 -2.54
CA MET A 372 31.00 -11.05 -2.93
C MET A 372 29.48 -10.88 -2.80
N ALA A 373 29.02 -9.89 -2.03
CA ALA A 373 27.60 -9.61 -1.84
C ALA A 373 26.99 -9.03 -3.11
N LYS A 374 25.78 -9.49 -3.45
CA LYS A 374 25.08 -9.13 -4.68
C LYS A 374 23.70 -8.55 -4.38
N ILE A 375 23.20 -7.82 -5.37
CA ILE A 375 21.80 -7.42 -5.46
C ILE A 375 21.20 -8.19 -6.62
N VAL A 376 20.10 -8.90 -6.40
CA VAL A 376 19.43 -9.71 -7.41
C VAL A 376 18.02 -9.19 -7.67
N PHE A 377 17.65 -9.09 -8.94
CA PHE A 377 16.28 -8.85 -9.39
C PHE A 377 15.78 -10.05 -10.20
N ASP A 378 14.59 -10.52 -9.85
CA ASP A 378 13.85 -11.49 -10.65
C ASP A 378 12.99 -10.72 -11.66
N LEU A 379 13.20 -11.01 -12.93
CA LEU A 379 12.54 -10.35 -14.06
C LEU A 379 11.69 -11.34 -14.83
N GLU A 380 10.57 -10.87 -15.37
CA GLU A 380 9.84 -11.52 -16.45
C GLU A 380 9.98 -10.66 -17.70
N VAL A 381 10.79 -11.08 -18.67
CA VAL A 381 11.00 -10.32 -19.90
C VAL A 381 9.86 -10.62 -20.87
N VAL A 382 9.03 -9.62 -21.12
CA VAL A 382 7.87 -9.74 -21.99
C VAL A 382 8.27 -9.56 -23.45
N THR A 383 9.12 -8.58 -23.73
CA THR A 383 9.58 -8.30 -25.10
C THR A 383 11.09 -8.43 -25.21
N ALA A 384 11.54 -9.19 -26.21
CA ALA A 384 12.96 -9.26 -26.52
C ALA A 384 13.48 -7.91 -27.01
N GLY A 385 14.76 -7.63 -26.80
CA GLY A 385 15.39 -6.49 -27.42
C GLY A 385 16.65 -6.02 -26.74
N GLU A 386 17.11 -4.88 -27.22
CA GLU A 386 18.27 -4.18 -26.71
C GLU A 386 17.81 -3.16 -25.64
N TYR A 387 18.33 -3.28 -24.42
CA TYR A 387 17.94 -2.46 -23.27
C TYR A 387 19.13 -1.67 -22.74
N HIS A 388 18.98 -0.37 -22.70
CA HIS A 388 19.90 0.51 -21.98
C HIS A 388 19.73 0.35 -20.48
N VAL A 389 20.86 0.24 -19.79
CA VAL A 389 20.91 0.15 -18.33
C VAL A 389 21.47 1.45 -17.77
N GLU A 390 20.72 2.10 -16.90
CA GLU A 390 21.15 3.26 -16.11
C GLU A 390 21.08 2.91 -14.61
N LEU A 391 22.06 3.38 -13.84
CA LEU A 391 22.17 3.20 -12.41
C LEU A 391 21.91 4.51 -11.68
N THR A 392 21.06 4.47 -10.66
CA THR A 392 20.88 5.57 -9.70
C THR A 392 21.51 5.19 -8.36
N TYR A 393 22.42 6.01 -7.85
CA TYR A 393 23.28 5.65 -6.73
C TYR A 393 23.85 6.85 -5.95
N GLY A 394 24.42 6.55 -4.78
CA GLY A 394 25.39 7.40 -4.07
C GLY A 394 26.63 6.57 -3.71
N ALA A 395 27.82 7.16 -3.71
CA ALA A 395 29.06 6.45 -3.40
C ALA A 395 30.09 7.38 -2.73
N PRO A 396 30.75 6.96 -1.63
CA PRO A 396 31.74 7.79 -0.95
C PRO A 396 33.08 7.88 -1.72
N ALA A 397 33.35 6.95 -2.63
CA ALA A 397 34.56 6.87 -3.42
C ALA A 397 34.24 6.28 -4.81
N ASN A 398 35.17 6.40 -5.75
CA ASN A 398 35.04 5.74 -7.04
C ASN A 398 35.02 4.23 -6.85
N ALA A 399 34.07 3.51 -7.42
CA ALA A 399 34.02 2.04 -7.34
C ALA A 399 33.88 1.43 -8.73
N MET A 400 34.10 0.13 -8.84
CA MET A 400 33.84 -0.61 -10.07
C MET A 400 32.75 -1.63 -9.82
N LEU A 401 31.76 -1.68 -10.71
CA LEU A 401 30.60 -2.54 -10.59
C LEU A 401 30.45 -3.41 -11.83
N ARG A 402 29.73 -4.52 -11.66
CA ARG A 402 29.29 -5.39 -12.76
C ARG A 402 27.78 -5.60 -12.66
N VAL A 403 27.08 -5.36 -13.76
CA VAL A 403 25.71 -5.85 -13.97
C VAL A 403 25.76 -7.08 -14.86
N SER A 404 25.15 -8.18 -14.43
CA SER A 404 25.13 -9.43 -15.20
C SER A 404 23.71 -9.94 -15.44
N LEU A 405 23.45 -10.43 -16.65
CA LEU A 405 22.23 -11.13 -17.06
C LEU A 405 22.61 -12.35 -17.89
N GLY A 406 22.48 -13.55 -17.31
CA GLY A 406 22.96 -14.79 -17.90
C GLY A 406 24.48 -14.73 -18.15
N LYS A 407 24.90 -14.78 -19.42
CA LYS A 407 26.32 -14.68 -19.84
C LYS A 407 26.76 -13.25 -20.20
N GLN A 408 25.83 -12.29 -20.21
CA GLN A 408 26.15 -10.90 -20.55
C GLN A 408 26.56 -10.14 -19.29
N THR A 409 27.55 -9.27 -19.43
CA THR A 409 28.08 -8.44 -18.35
C THR A 409 28.31 -7.01 -18.84
N LEU A 410 27.97 -6.03 -18.01
CA LEU A 410 28.36 -4.64 -18.15
C LEU A 410 29.22 -4.27 -16.96
N GLU A 411 30.46 -3.88 -17.20
CA GLU A 411 31.38 -3.39 -16.17
C GLU A 411 31.54 -1.88 -16.32
N ALA A 412 31.42 -1.16 -15.20
CA ALA A 412 31.53 0.30 -15.20
C ALA A 412 32.27 0.79 -13.96
N SER A 413 33.09 1.82 -14.15
CA SER A 413 33.59 2.63 -13.04
C SER A 413 32.55 3.67 -12.69
N ILE A 414 32.07 3.67 -11.45
CA ILE A 414 31.21 4.72 -10.90
C ILE A 414 32.08 5.77 -10.18
N PRO A 415 31.92 7.07 -10.49
CA PRO A 415 32.54 8.14 -9.71
C PRO A 415 31.97 8.25 -8.29
N ALA A 416 32.73 8.84 -7.38
CA ALA A 416 32.20 9.26 -6.07
C ALA A 416 31.05 10.27 -6.25
N ALA A 417 29.98 10.10 -5.47
CA ALA A 417 28.81 10.96 -5.45
C ALA A 417 28.15 10.91 -4.06
N GLU A 418 28.25 11.99 -3.29
CA GLU A 418 27.82 12.01 -1.88
C GLU A 418 26.30 11.81 -1.66
N ALA A 419 25.49 12.09 -2.69
CA ALA A 419 24.04 12.08 -2.66
C ALA A 419 23.46 12.80 -1.41
N PRO A 420 23.49 14.14 -1.35
CA PRO A 420 23.06 14.88 -0.16
C PRO A 420 21.57 14.68 0.16
N GLU A 421 21.20 14.78 1.43
CA GLU A 421 19.79 14.72 1.85
C GLU A 421 19.02 15.97 1.42
N ILE A 422 17.79 15.77 0.96
CA ILE A 422 16.83 16.81 0.64
C ILE A 422 15.95 17.03 1.89
N PRO A 423 15.96 18.24 2.49
CA PRO A 423 15.11 18.53 3.64
C PRO A 423 13.63 18.35 3.33
N LEU A 424 12.90 17.73 4.26
CA LEU A 424 11.47 17.46 4.15
C LEU A 424 10.71 18.17 5.29
N PRO A 425 9.50 18.71 5.04
CA PRO A 425 8.77 19.55 6.00
C PRO A 425 8.04 18.72 7.09
N HIS A 426 8.73 17.73 7.66
CA HIS A 426 8.19 16.90 8.73
C HIS A 426 7.88 17.72 9.98
N ARG A 427 6.75 17.44 10.64
CA ARG A 427 6.42 18.03 11.95
C ARG A 427 6.97 17.22 13.13
N ASP A 428 7.88 16.30 12.87
CA ASP A 428 8.49 15.48 13.93
C ASP A 428 9.54 16.28 14.70
N GLU A 429 9.16 16.76 15.89
CA GLU A 429 10.06 17.47 16.81
C GLU A 429 11.19 16.58 17.37
N THR A 430 11.10 15.25 17.22
CA THR A 430 12.12 14.33 17.74
C THR A 430 13.32 14.15 16.80
N GLY A 431 13.24 14.67 15.57
CA GLY A 431 14.28 14.51 14.55
C GLY A 431 14.47 13.07 14.06
N LYS A 432 13.53 12.16 14.36
CA LYS A 432 13.61 10.73 14.06
C LYS A 432 12.69 10.35 12.92
N THR A 433 12.87 10.98 11.76
CA THR A 433 12.18 10.53 10.55
C THR A 433 12.99 9.45 9.84
N ARG A 434 12.35 8.31 9.58
CA ARG A 434 12.88 7.30 8.65
C ARG A 434 12.68 7.71 7.18
N PHE A 435 11.83 8.71 6.92
CA PHE A 435 11.51 9.18 5.58
C PHE A 435 12.56 10.21 5.17
N ARG A 436 13.37 9.85 4.18
CA ARG A 436 14.48 10.66 3.69
C ARG A 436 14.45 10.69 2.17
N ASN A 437 14.77 11.84 1.62
CA ASN A 437 15.02 12.01 0.19
C ASN A 437 16.48 12.44 0.00
N ARG A 438 17.08 12.05 -1.12
CA ARG A 438 18.45 12.39 -1.48
C ARG A 438 18.53 12.78 -2.94
N GLU A 439 19.50 13.63 -3.27
CA GLU A 439 19.85 13.91 -4.66
C GLU A 439 20.76 12.80 -5.19
N TRP A 440 20.20 11.86 -5.94
CA TRP A 440 20.95 10.70 -6.42
C TRP A 440 21.73 11.00 -7.71
N ALA A 441 22.94 10.45 -7.82
CA ALA A 441 23.67 10.45 -9.07
C ALA A 441 23.11 9.40 -10.03
N ARG A 442 23.27 9.63 -11.34
CA ARG A 442 22.87 8.70 -12.40
C ARG A 442 24.04 8.40 -13.33
N LEU A 443 24.18 7.14 -13.73
CA LEU A 443 25.21 6.70 -14.68
C LEU A 443 24.65 5.68 -15.67
N LYS A 444 24.83 5.95 -16.97
CA LYS A 444 24.56 4.97 -18.03
C LYS A 444 25.66 3.91 -18.03
N LEU A 445 25.29 2.66 -17.82
CA LEU A 445 26.22 1.53 -17.72
C LEU A 445 26.49 0.86 -19.07
N GLY A 446 25.53 0.96 -20.00
CA GLY A 446 25.63 0.33 -21.31
C GLY A 446 24.33 -0.32 -21.72
N THR A 447 24.44 -1.50 -22.32
CA THR A 447 23.31 -2.15 -22.99
C THR A 447 23.33 -3.67 -22.80
N LEU A 448 22.18 -4.26 -22.49
CA LEU A 448 21.97 -5.71 -22.41
C LEU A 448 20.96 -6.15 -23.47
N ASN A 449 21.14 -7.33 -24.06
CA ASN A 449 20.15 -7.96 -24.92
C ASN A 449 19.28 -8.92 -24.10
N LEU A 450 18.02 -8.56 -23.87
CA LEU A 450 17.09 -9.39 -23.10
C LEU A 450 16.33 -10.33 -24.03
N LYS A 451 16.14 -11.58 -23.58
CA LYS A 451 15.35 -12.60 -24.25
C LYS A 451 14.04 -12.80 -23.49
N PRO A 452 12.93 -13.16 -24.16
CA PRO A 452 11.65 -13.36 -23.48
C PRO A 452 11.72 -14.48 -22.44
N GLY A 453 10.94 -14.33 -21.38
CA GLY A 453 10.82 -15.27 -20.27
C GLY A 453 11.55 -14.83 -18.99
N PRO A 454 11.62 -15.74 -18.00
CA PRO A 454 12.26 -15.46 -16.72
C PRO A 454 13.75 -15.13 -16.86
N ALA A 455 14.20 -14.09 -16.17
CA ALA A 455 15.61 -13.71 -16.12
C ALA A 455 16.01 -13.27 -14.71
N LYS A 456 17.28 -13.48 -14.36
CA LYS A 456 17.89 -12.94 -13.14
C LYS A 456 18.91 -11.88 -13.54
N LEU A 457 18.69 -10.65 -13.10
CA LEU A 457 19.63 -9.56 -13.23
C LEU A 457 20.37 -9.39 -11.90
N THR A 458 21.69 -9.32 -11.96
CA THR A 458 22.55 -9.23 -10.78
C THR A 458 23.42 -7.99 -10.86
N LEU A 459 23.63 -7.33 -9.72
CA LEU A 459 24.57 -6.23 -9.56
C LEU A 459 25.59 -6.59 -8.48
N GLU A 460 26.87 -6.50 -8.83
CA GLU A 460 28.00 -6.92 -8.02
C GLU A 460 29.04 -5.79 -7.97
N ALA A 461 29.81 -5.70 -6.87
CA ALA A 461 30.97 -4.82 -6.80
C ALA A 461 32.24 -5.57 -7.20
N LEU A 462 33.02 -5.00 -8.14
CA LEU A 462 34.35 -5.50 -8.51
C LEU A 462 35.46 -4.84 -7.69
N SER A 463 35.22 -3.64 -7.18
CA SER A 463 36.12 -2.99 -6.22
C SER A 463 35.34 -2.10 -5.26
N LEU A 464 35.76 -2.11 -3.99
CA LEU A 464 35.15 -1.37 -2.88
C LEU A 464 36.20 -0.51 -2.14
N PRO A 465 36.77 0.53 -2.78
CA PRO A 465 37.73 1.37 -2.08
C PRO A 465 37.03 2.19 -0.98
N GLY A 466 37.60 2.21 0.23
CA GLY A 466 37.08 3.01 1.34
C GLY A 466 36.13 2.30 2.33
N ALA A 467 36.09 0.96 2.34
CA ALA A 467 35.31 0.12 3.27
C ALA A 467 33.77 0.21 3.16
N MET A 468 33.22 1.05 2.27
CA MET A 468 31.81 1.04 1.85
C MET A 468 31.73 1.31 0.35
N GLY A 469 31.02 0.45 -0.40
CA GLY A 469 30.92 0.54 -1.86
C GLY A 469 30.02 1.66 -2.35
N MET A 470 28.71 1.47 -2.14
CA MET A 470 27.67 2.25 -2.78
C MET A 470 26.37 2.12 -2.01
N ASP A 471 25.62 3.22 -1.97
CA ASP A 471 24.19 3.23 -1.74
C ASP A 471 23.47 3.01 -3.08
N PHE A 472 22.79 1.86 -3.20
CA PHE A 472 22.07 1.47 -4.41
C PHE A 472 20.60 1.91 -4.32
N LYS A 473 20.16 2.77 -5.24
CA LYS A 473 18.78 3.27 -5.28
C LYS A 473 17.91 2.52 -6.30
N GLU A 474 18.34 2.47 -7.56
CA GLU A 474 17.59 1.83 -8.63
C GLU A 474 18.46 1.45 -9.84
N LEU A 475 17.98 0.51 -10.64
CA LEU A 475 18.40 0.34 -12.04
C LEU A 475 17.24 0.68 -12.95
N THR A 476 17.50 1.39 -14.04
CA THR A 476 16.50 1.72 -15.06
C THR A 476 16.83 0.98 -16.35
N LEU A 477 15.86 0.23 -16.87
CA LEU A 477 15.95 -0.52 -18.11
C LEU A 477 15.10 0.16 -19.20
N THR A 478 15.76 0.76 -20.20
CA THR A 478 15.09 1.43 -21.32
C THR A 478 15.24 0.62 -22.59
N ARG A 479 14.14 0.09 -23.10
CA ARG A 479 14.11 -0.62 -24.39
C ARG A 479 14.33 0.37 -25.55
N ARG A 480 15.20 0.00 -26.49
CA ARG A 480 15.42 0.75 -27.75
C ARG A 480 14.34 0.53 -28.80
#